data_AF-A0A8H5WXM8-F1
#
_entry.id   AF-A0A8H5WXM8-F1
#
_cell.length_a   1.000
_cell.length_b   1.000
_cell.length_c   1.000
_cell.angle_alpha   90.00
_cell.angle_beta   90.00
_cell.angle_gamma   90.00
#
_symmetry.space_group_name_H-M   'P 1'
#
loop_
_entity.id
_entity.type
_entity.pdbx_description
1 polymer ?
#
loop_
_entity_poly.entity_id
_entity_poly.type
_entity_poly.pdbx_seq_one_letter_code
_entity_poly.pdbx_strand_id
1 'polypeptide(L)'
;MSDQAIDPLAGIDSIDWSKLTHAYGPADDVPALLGELQSKDPEVYLTAIDECWSTIYHQGTRYSSSVQAVPFLYSLVKAQVTKNRQNLLYMITALAVGNPDWAVPYGVDVGEWEKRIAEAKDEQDEQDEQDEQDEQDEQDEQDGGYMMHEFKAYEAVEQGLSFTMQWLKDESPAMRATAAHALAFFPRRLNTSVPALLDLLNKETCKAVRGTAVLALAVLFGRVQDGPEKNKIAQQIQGYYTSCERENKVEDVYSWSCALALMILGHVQEELVEKAEKVLTDETYLSLLYDSMDAEVWFPFGMLDLRELSEAVLAKTKDLSSAS
;
A
#
# COMPACT_ATOMS: atom_id res chain seq x y z
N MET A 1 -24.20 -8.36 28.10
CA MET A 1 -24.04 -6.90 28.00
C MET A 1 -23.82 -6.64 26.52
N SER A 2 -24.72 -5.91 25.87
CA SER A 2 -24.56 -5.56 24.47
C SER A 2 -23.29 -4.73 24.32
N ASP A 3 -22.33 -5.18 23.51
CA ASP A 3 -21.28 -4.29 23.01
C ASP A 3 -21.98 -3.11 22.35
N GLN A 4 -22.05 -1.97 23.05
CA GLN A 4 -22.28 -0.72 22.36
C GLN A 4 -21.05 -0.53 21.49
N ALA A 5 -21.17 -0.89 20.22
CA ALA A 5 -20.16 -0.57 19.23
C ALA A 5 -19.93 0.94 19.32
N ILE A 6 -18.74 1.32 19.76
CA ILE A 6 -18.29 2.71 19.74
C ILE A 6 -18.42 3.17 18.29
N ASP A 7 -19.09 4.30 18.08
CA ASP A 7 -19.23 4.91 16.75
C ASP A 7 -17.83 5.04 16.12
N PRO A 8 -17.58 4.43 14.94
CA PRO A 8 -16.31 4.55 14.22
C PRO A 8 -15.88 6.00 13.96
N LEU A 9 -16.82 6.94 13.94
CA LEU A 9 -16.58 8.36 13.69
C LEU A 9 -16.63 9.22 14.96
N ALA A 10 -16.55 8.60 16.14
CA ALA A 10 -16.52 9.33 17.41
C ALA A 10 -15.40 10.39 17.41
N GLY A 11 -15.78 11.65 17.63
CA GLY A 11 -14.86 12.79 17.65
C GLY A 11 -14.65 13.50 16.32
N ILE A 12 -15.30 13.06 15.23
CA ILE A 12 -15.15 13.68 13.91
C ILE A 12 -15.51 15.17 13.90
N ASP A 13 -16.55 15.57 14.65
CA ASP A 13 -17.00 16.97 14.77
C ASP A 13 -16.08 17.85 15.64
N SER A 14 -15.08 17.27 16.31
CA SER A 14 -14.12 18.04 17.13
C SER A 14 -13.01 18.69 16.31
N ILE A 15 -12.88 18.27 15.06
CA ILE A 15 -11.90 18.78 14.09
C ILE A 15 -12.56 19.91 13.29
N ASP A 16 -11.86 21.03 13.14
CA ASP A 16 -12.29 22.14 12.29
C ASP A 16 -11.91 21.85 10.83
N TRP A 17 -12.73 21.03 10.16
CA TRP A 17 -12.49 20.58 8.78
C TRP A 17 -12.46 21.72 7.75
N SER A 18 -13.08 22.86 8.06
CA SER A 18 -13.05 24.08 7.23
C SER A 18 -11.65 24.66 7.05
N LYS A 19 -10.74 24.37 8.00
CA LYS A 19 -9.33 24.77 7.95
C LYS A 19 -8.43 23.74 7.29
N LEU A 20 -8.98 22.59 6.92
CA LEU A 20 -8.27 21.56 6.19
C LEU A 20 -8.64 21.68 4.71
N THR A 21 -7.78 21.11 3.87
CA THR A 21 -7.93 21.10 2.43
C THR A 21 -7.95 19.67 1.93
N HIS A 22 -8.61 19.48 0.80
CA HIS A 22 -8.60 18.28 -0.05
C HIS A 22 -8.41 18.72 -1.52
N ALA A 23 -8.50 17.80 -2.48
CA ALA A 23 -8.23 18.10 -3.90
C ALA A 23 -9.00 19.28 -4.51
N TYR A 24 -10.22 19.55 -4.03
CA TYR A 24 -11.10 20.58 -4.59
C TYR A 24 -11.28 21.81 -3.69
N GLY A 25 -10.43 22.02 -2.69
CA GLY A 25 -10.50 23.16 -1.76
C GLY A 25 -10.73 22.77 -0.30
N PRO A 26 -11.47 23.59 0.49
CA PRO A 26 -11.78 23.32 1.89
C PRO A 26 -12.51 21.98 2.09
N ALA A 27 -12.22 21.30 3.20
CA ALA A 27 -12.65 19.93 3.46
C ALA A 27 -13.90 19.81 4.36
N ASP A 28 -14.75 20.83 4.41
CA ASP A 28 -15.98 20.88 5.22
C ASP A 28 -16.94 19.71 4.98
N ASP A 29 -16.88 19.10 3.80
CA ASP A 29 -17.71 17.99 3.34
C ASP A 29 -17.18 16.61 3.76
N VAL A 30 -15.89 16.49 4.10
CA VAL A 30 -15.25 15.22 4.46
C VAL A 30 -15.93 14.48 5.61
N PRO A 31 -16.43 15.14 6.69
CA PRO A 31 -17.18 14.45 7.74
C PRO A 31 -18.44 13.74 7.24
N ALA A 32 -19.18 14.38 6.33
CA ALA A 32 -20.38 13.79 5.74
C ALA A 32 -20.02 12.60 4.85
N LEU A 33 -18.99 12.74 4.01
CA LEU A 33 -18.43 11.67 3.18
C LEU A 33 -18.02 10.44 4.02
N LEU A 34 -17.25 10.64 5.10
CA LEU A 34 -16.86 9.55 6.00
C LEU A 34 -18.07 8.93 6.71
N GLY A 35 -19.11 9.73 7.01
CA GLY A 35 -20.40 9.27 7.52
C GLY A 35 -21.11 8.31 6.57
N GLU A 36 -21.12 8.62 5.28
CA GLU A 36 -21.78 7.83 4.23
C GLU A 36 -21.13 6.45 4.03
N LEU A 37 -19.85 6.29 4.36
CA LEU A 37 -19.17 4.98 4.38
C LEU A 37 -19.80 3.96 5.35
N GLN A 38 -20.57 4.43 6.34
CA GLN A 38 -21.32 3.57 7.28
C GLN A 38 -22.68 3.13 6.72
N SER A 39 -23.09 3.63 5.55
CA SER A 39 -24.38 3.28 4.94
C SER A 39 -24.51 1.80 4.64
N LYS A 40 -25.74 1.29 4.72
CA LYS A 40 -26.07 -0.07 4.28
C LYS A 40 -26.49 -0.12 2.81
N ASP A 41 -26.71 1.05 2.19
CA ASP A 41 -27.06 1.19 0.79
C ASP A 41 -25.78 1.16 -0.07
N PRO A 42 -25.63 0.17 -0.98
CA PRO A 42 -24.49 0.09 -1.90
C PRO A 42 -24.23 1.35 -2.69
N GLU A 43 -25.27 2.01 -3.19
CA GLU A 43 -25.08 3.23 -3.99
C GLU A 43 -24.42 4.32 -3.14
N VAL A 44 -24.88 4.48 -1.89
CA VAL A 44 -24.35 5.52 -0.99
C VAL A 44 -22.91 5.23 -0.58
N TYR A 45 -22.59 4.03 -0.07
CA TYR A 45 -21.23 3.77 0.41
C TYR A 45 -20.22 3.63 -0.73
N LEU A 46 -20.63 3.16 -1.92
CA LEU A 46 -19.72 3.08 -3.08
C LEU A 46 -19.43 4.47 -3.64
N THR A 47 -20.44 5.34 -3.78
CA THR A 47 -20.21 6.74 -4.14
C THR A 47 -19.30 7.43 -3.12
N ALA A 48 -19.54 7.24 -1.82
CA ALA A 48 -18.67 7.82 -0.79
C ALA A 48 -17.22 7.31 -0.87
N ILE A 49 -17.00 6.04 -1.25
CA ILE A 49 -15.65 5.51 -1.51
C ILE A 49 -15.02 6.24 -2.70
N ASP A 50 -15.73 6.35 -3.83
CA ASP A 50 -15.20 6.99 -5.05
C ASP A 50 -14.89 8.49 -4.83
N GLU A 51 -15.74 9.17 -4.04
CA GLU A 51 -15.52 10.55 -3.64
C GLU A 51 -14.31 10.67 -2.70
N CYS A 52 -14.10 9.75 -1.75
CA CYS A 52 -12.88 9.74 -0.94
C CYS A 52 -11.61 9.57 -1.81
N TRP A 53 -11.67 8.73 -2.84
CA TRP A 53 -10.59 8.53 -3.83
C TRP A 53 -10.36 9.73 -4.76
N SER A 54 -11.27 10.70 -4.77
CA SER A 54 -11.18 11.92 -5.59
C SER A 54 -10.92 13.18 -4.75
N THR A 55 -11.13 13.12 -3.44
CA THR A 55 -11.04 14.27 -2.52
C THR A 55 -9.81 14.16 -1.60
N ILE A 56 -9.90 13.33 -0.55
CA ILE A 56 -8.84 13.14 0.45
C ILE A 56 -7.66 12.35 -0.11
N TYR A 57 -7.82 11.75 -1.28
CA TYR A 57 -6.75 11.28 -2.14
C TYR A 57 -7.07 11.78 -3.54
N HIS A 58 -6.10 12.26 -4.31
CA HIS A 58 -6.32 12.57 -5.72
C HIS A 58 -5.05 12.36 -6.53
N GLN A 59 -5.05 11.33 -7.39
CA GLN A 59 -3.93 10.99 -8.27
C GLN A 59 -2.59 10.87 -7.54
N GLY A 60 -2.63 10.29 -6.34
CA GLY A 60 -1.45 10.13 -5.50
C GLY A 60 -1.24 11.28 -4.53
N THR A 61 -1.80 12.47 -4.71
CA THR A 61 -1.63 13.65 -3.81
C THR A 61 -2.35 13.49 -2.47
N ARG A 62 -1.70 13.94 -1.40
CA ARG A 62 -2.19 13.93 -0.01
C ARG A 62 -2.32 15.36 0.51
N TYR A 63 -3.31 15.57 1.35
CA TYR A 63 -3.73 16.87 1.86
C TYR A 63 -3.81 16.85 3.40
N SER A 64 -4.05 18.01 4.01
CA SER A 64 -4.25 18.09 5.46
C SER A 64 -5.45 17.26 5.93
N SER A 65 -6.53 17.18 5.15
CA SER A 65 -7.67 16.30 5.41
C SER A 65 -7.33 14.81 5.33
N SER A 66 -6.42 14.41 4.44
CA SER A 66 -5.93 13.03 4.33
C SER A 66 -5.38 12.53 5.66
N VAL A 67 -4.52 13.35 6.30
CA VAL A 67 -3.90 13.03 7.58
C VAL A 67 -4.96 12.85 8.67
N GLN A 68 -5.94 13.76 8.72
CA GLN A 68 -7.00 13.74 9.74
C GLN A 68 -8.02 12.61 9.53
N ALA A 69 -8.21 12.14 8.29
CA ALA A 69 -9.12 11.05 7.98
C ALA A 69 -8.61 9.66 8.42
N VAL A 70 -7.29 9.46 8.49
CA VAL A 70 -6.66 8.13 8.75
C VAL A 70 -7.22 7.41 9.99
N PRO A 71 -7.34 8.03 11.18
CA PRO A 71 -7.86 7.33 12.37
C PRO A 71 -9.31 6.87 12.22
N PHE A 72 -10.14 7.64 11.52
CA PHE A 72 -11.54 7.31 11.25
C PHE A 72 -11.65 6.18 10.23
N LEU A 73 -10.83 6.19 9.18
CA LEU A 73 -10.75 5.10 8.21
C LEU A 73 -10.34 3.78 8.89
N TYR A 74 -9.34 3.80 9.77
CA TYR A 74 -8.97 2.63 10.57
C TYR A 74 -10.13 2.12 11.44
N SER A 75 -10.86 3.04 12.06
CA SER A 75 -12.02 2.71 12.90
C SER A 75 -13.17 2.11 12.10
N LEU A 76 -13.42 2.61 10.88
CA LEU A 76 -14.37 2.07 9.93
C LEU A 76 -13.98 0.64 9.48
N VAL A 77 -12.71 0.40 9.14
CA VAL A 77 -12.22 -0.95 8.77
C VAL A 77 -12.33 -1.93 9.96
N LYS A 78 -12.11 -1.45 11.19
CA LYS A 78 -12.24 -2.26 12.41
C LYS A 78 -13.69 -2.66 12.68
N ALA A 79 -14.65 -1.81 12.35
CA ALA A 79 -16.06 -2.11 12.49
C ALA A 79 -16.51 -3.16 11.46
N GLN A 80 -16.76 -4.39 11.92
CA GLN A 80 -17.13 -5.54 11.08
C GLN A 80 -18.44 -5.34 10.29
N VAL A 81 -19.26 -4.38 10.70
CA VAL A 81 -20.50 -4.01 10.00
C VAL A 81 -20.25 -3.16 8.75
N THR A 82 -19.11 -2.46 8.68
CA THR A 82 -18.71 -1.61 7.54
C THR A 82 -18.56 -2.45 6.28
N LYS A 83 -19.05 -1.92 5.15
CA LYS A 83 -18.93 -2.58 3.85
C LYS A 83 -17.62 -2.24 3.18
N ASN A 84 -17.17 -3.11 2.28
CA ASN A 84 -15.99 -2.90 1.43
C ASN A 84 -14.70 -2.50 2.21
N ARG A 85 -14.50 -3.09 3.38
CA ARG A 85 -13.39 -2.77 4.32
C ARG A 85 -12.01 -2.93 3.70
N GLN A 86 -11.88 -3.84 2.73
CA GLN A 86 -10.64 -4.05 1.99
C GLN A 86 -10.31 -2.85 1.08
N ASN A 87 -11.31 -2.20 0.48
CA ASN A 87 -11.07 -0.98 -0.30
C ASN A 87 -10.62 0.17 0.62
N LEU A 88 -11.26 0.31 1.78
CA LEU A 88 -10.85 1.29 2.78
C LEU A 88 -9.41 1.05 3.28
N LEU A 89 -9.00 -0.20 3.50
CA LEU A 89 -7.62 -0.53 3.89
C LEU A 89 -6.62 -0.26 2.75
N TYR A 90 -7.02 -0.50 1.50
CA TYR A 90 -6.20 -0.15 0.34
C TYR A 90 -6.05 1.37 0.21
N MET A 91 -7.13 2.13 0.43
CA MET A 91 -7.09 3.60 0.49
C MET A 91 -6.16 4.10 1.61
N ILE A 92 -6.25 3.54 2.82
CA ILE A 92 -5.30 3.85 3.91
C ILE A 92 -3.85 3.63 3.46
N THR A 93 -3.57 2.57 2.71
CA THR A 93 -2.24 2.31 2.15
C THR A 93 -1.86 3.41 1.14
N ALA A 94 -2.77 3.77 0.24
CA ALA A 94 -2.53 4.81 -0.75
C ALA A 94 -2.34 6.20 -0.13
N LEU A 95 -3.04 6.51 0.97
CA LEU A 95 -2.80 7.73 1.74
C LEU A 95 -1.37 7.76 2.32
N ALA A 96 -0.80 6.61 2.68
CA ALA A 96 0.56 6.55 3.20
C ALA A 96 1.63 6.76 2.13
N VAL A 97 1.45 6.20 0.94
CA VAL A 97 2.55 6.09 -0.06
C VAL A 97 2.24 6.67 -1.43
N GLY A 98 1.10 7.34 -1.59
CA GLY A 98 0.61 7.73 -2.92
C GLY A 98 0.02 6.50 -3.63
N ASN A 99 0.21 6.35 -4.94
CA ASN A 99 -0.16 5.10 -5.60
C ASN A 99 0.82 3.98 -5.17
N PRO A 100 0.36 2.91 -4.48
CA PRO A 100 1.24 1.83 -4.02
C PRO A 100 2.05 1.16 -5.14
N ASP A 101 1.51 1.12 -6.36
CA ASP A 101 2.17 0.50 -7.52
C ASP A 101 3.46 1.25 -7.90
N TRP A 102 3.55 2.56 -7.65
CA TRP A 102 4.76 3.35 -7.92
C TRP A 102 5.94 2.97 -7.02
N ALA A 103 5.68 2.40 -5.85
CA ALA A 103 6.73 1.94 -4.96
C ALA A 103 7.26 0.55 -5.36
N VAL A 104 6.56 -0.20 -6.21
CA VAL A 104 6.98 -1.55 -6.62
C VAL A 104 7.77 -1.45 -7.93
N PRO A 105 8.90 -2.15 -8.10
CA PRO A 105 9.53 -3.16 -7.22
C PRO A 105 10.51 -2.64 -6.16
N TYR A 106 10.62 -1.33 -5.98
CA TYR A 106 11.72 -0.75 -5.20
C TYR A 106 11.49 -0.74 -3.69
N GLY A 107 10.25 -0.69 -3.23
CA GLY A 107 9.89 -0.36 -1.85
C GLY A 107 9.96 1.13 -1.55
N VAL A 108 9.66 1.50 -0.30
CA VAL A 108 9.66 2.89 0.18
C VAL A 108 11.00 3.22 0.83
N ASP A 109 11.54 4.40 0.53
CA ASP A 109 12.76 4.93 1.14
C ASP A 109 12.44 6.06 2.10
N VAL A 110 12.07 5.68 3.32
CA VAL A 110 11.66 6.64 4.35
C VAL A 110 12.83 7.54 4.76
N GLY A 111 14.08 7.04 4.68
CA GLY A 111 15.27 7.82 5.03
C GLY A 111 15.57 8.92 4.01
N GLU A 112 15.46 8.61 2.72
CA GLU A 112 15.53 9.62 1.65
C GLU A 112 14.41 10.66 1.79
N TRP A 113 13.19 10.21 2.13
CA TRP A 113 12.05 11.11 2.33
C TRP A 113 12.27 12.08 3.50
N GLU A 114 12.74 11.58 4.64
CA GLU A 114 13.10 12.41 5.79
C GLU A 114 14.18 13.43 5.47
N LYS A 115 15.20 13.02 4.69
CA LYS A 115 16.28 13.90 4.26
C LYS A 115 15.74 15.06 3.43
N ARG A 116 14.87 14.78 2.45
CA ARG A 116 14.23 15.80 1.61
C ARG A 116 13.40 16.79 2.42
N ILE A 117 12.69 16.32 3.44
CA ILE A 117 11.89 17.19 4.34
C ILE A 117 12.79 18.06 5.21
N ALA A 118 13.92 17.54 5.70
CA ALA A 118 14.87 18.33 6.47
C ALA A 118 15.51 19.42 5.60
N GLU A 119 15.94 19.07 4.38
CA GLU A 119 16.50 20.03 3.42
C GLU A 119 15.51 21.14 3.05
N ALA A 120 14.25 20.80 2.79
CA ALA A 120 13.21 21.80 2.49
C ALA A 120 12.92 22.76 3.65
N LYS A 121 13.07 22.29 4.91
CA LYS A 121 12.93 23.16 6.09
C LYS A 121 14.11 24.10 6.26
N ASP A 122 15.33 23.58 6.11
CA ASP A 122 16.54 24.39 6.20
C ASP A 122 16.53 25.50 5.13
N GLU A 123 16.10 25.18 3.90
CA GLU A 123 15.94 26.16 2.82
C GLU A 123 14.86 27.23 3.11
N GLN A 124 13.78 26.84 3.79
CA GLN A 124 12.71 27.75 4.19
C GLN A 124 13.16 28.69 5.32
N ASP A 125 13.82 28.14 6.35
CA ASP A 125 14.38 28.93 7.45
C ASP A 125 15.44 29.94 6.93
N GLU A 126 16.29 29.54 5.98
CA GLU A 126 17.26 30.44 5.33
C GLU A 126 16.61 31.56 4.49
N GLN A 127 15.42 31.32 3.92
CA GLN A 127 14.64 32.32 3.18
C GLN A 127 13.94 33.29 4.15
N ASP A 128 13.32 32.78 5.21
CA ASP A 128 12.65 33.58 6.23
C ASP A 128 13.63 34.51 6.97
N GLU A 129 14.89 34.07 7.19
CA GLU A 129 15.97 34.91 7.73
C GLU A 129 16.45 36.00 6.74
N GLN A 130 16.22 35.83 5.43
CA GLN A 130 16.58 36.80 4.38
C GLN A 130 15.45 37.80 4.08
N ASP A 131 14.20 37.42 4.33
CA ASP A 131 12.99 38.19 4.04
C ASP A 131 12.36 38.86 5.30
N GLU A 132 13.18 39.47 6.16
CA GLU A 132 12.70 40.37 7.24
C GLU A 132 11.97 41.65 6.73
N GLN A 133 11.69 41.75 5.42
CA GLN A 133 10.98 42.86 4.78
C GLN A 133 10.05 42.37 3.68
N ASP A 134 8.93 41.72 4.02
CA ASP A 134 7.60 41.97 3.44
C ASP A 134 6.56 40.99 4.03
N GLU A 135 5.89 41.42 5.12
CA GLU A 135 4.69 40.76 5.66
C GLU A 135 3.50 40.99 4.71
N GLN A 136 3.42 40.26 3.59
CA GLN A 136 2.19 40.03 2.83
C GLN A 136 2.46 39.11 1.64
N ASP A 137 2.24 37.81 1.83
CA ASP A 137 1.50 36.94 0.90
C ASP A 137 1.43 35.50 1.48
N GLU A 138 0.40 35.22 2.30
CA GLU A 138 0.07 33.88 2.83
C GLU A 138 -0.49 32.93 1.74
N GLN A 139 0.08 32.90 0.53
CA GLN A 139 -0.50 32.14 -0.59
C GLN A 139 0.50 31.41 -1.49
N ASP A 140 1.59 30.86 -0.94
CA ASP A 140 2.40 29.87 -1.68
C ASP A 140 2.72 28.64 -0.82
N GLU A 141 1.66 28.00 -0.30
CA GLU A 141 1.69 26.66 0.30
C GLU A 141 1.79 25.53 -0.76
N GLN A 142 2.25 25.82 -1.98
CA GLN A 142 1.99 24.96 -3.14
C GLN A 142 2.99 23.82 -3.38
N ASP A 143 4.19 23.81 -2.78
CA ASP A 143 5.14 22.70 -2.98
C ASP A 143 5.60 22.04 -1.66
N GLY A 144 5.98 22.84 -0.65
CA GLY A 144 6.37 22.32 0.68
C GLY A 144 5.20 21.76 1.50
N GLY A 145 4.00 22.31 1.33
CA GLY A 145 2.78 21.90 2.04
C GLY A 145 2.37 20.46 1.70
N TYR A 146 2.41 20.10 0.42
CA TYR A 146 2.09 18.74 -0.01
C TYR A 146 3.05 17.74 0.60
N MET A 147 4.38 17.88 0.39
CA MET A 147 5.40 16.94 0.89
C MET A 147 5.23 16.68 2.40
N MET A 148 4.93 17.72 3.17
CA MET A 148 4.67 17.62 4.61
C MET A 148 3.40 16.79 4.91
N HIS A 149 2.31 16.99 4.17
CA HIS A 149 1.10 16.19 4.30
C HIS A 149 1.32 14.73 3.90
N GLU A 150 2.10 14.48 2.85
CA GLU A 150 2.42 13.12 2.42
C GLU A 150 3.12 12.33 3.54
N PHE A 151 4.15 12.92 4.15
CA PHE A 151 4.89 12.26 5.23
C PHE A 151 4.08 12.14 6.52
N LYS A 152 3.31 13.18 6.88
CA LYS A 152 2.38 13.09 8.02
C LYS A 152 1.33 12.00 7.82
N ALA A 153 0.83 11.81 6.60
CA ALA A 153 -0.09 10.73 6.28
C ALA A 153 0.61 9.36 6.42
N TYR A 154 1.83 9.21 5.91
CA TYR A 154 2.66 8.02 6.13
C TYR A 154 2.80 7.70 7.63
N GLU A 155 3.17 8.68 8.46
CA GLU A 155 3.33 8.50 9.91
C GLU A 155 2.01 8.14 10.61
N ALA A 156 0.91 8.79 10.25
CA ALA A 156 -0.40 8.50 10.80
C ALA A 156 -0.83 7.06 10.50
N VAL A 157 -0.57 6.59 9.28
CA VAL A 157 -0.87 5.20 8.89
C VAL A 157 0.08 4.21 9.58
N GLU A 158 1.36 4.55 9.70
CA GLU A 158 2.36 3.72 10.37
C GLU A 158 2.01 3.46 11.85
N GLN A 159 1.37 4.42 12.52
CA GLN A 159 0.86 4.27 13.89
C GLN A 159 -0.30 3.25 13.99
N GLY A 160 -1.12 3.14 12.92
CA GLY A 160 -2.26 2.22 12.83
C GLY A 160 -1.91 0.78 12.46
N LEU A 161 -0.66 0.46 12.12
CA LEU A 161 -0.26 -0.86 11.60
C LEU A 161 -0.49 -2.04 12.54
N SER A 162 -0.59 -1.79 13.85
CA SER A 162 -0.97 -2.82 14.81
C SER A 162 -2.36 -3.41 14.53
N PHE A 163 -3.28 -2.62 13.97
CA PHE A 163 -4.58 -3.08 13.49
C PHE A 163 -4.43 -3.86 12.19
N THR A 164 -3.62 -3.37 11.24
CA THR A 164 -3.33 -4.06 9.98
C THR A 164 -2.81 -5.48 10.20
N MET A 165 -1.91 -5.68 11.17
CA MET A 165 -1.41 -7.01 11.50
C MET A 165 -2.50 -7.96 12.03
N GLN A 166 -3.56 -7.45 12.67
CA GLN A 166 -4.69 -8.27 13.12
C GLN A 166 -5.52 -8.77 11.93
N TRP A 167 -5.66 -7.96 10.88
CA TRP A 167 -6.44 -8.30 9.69
C TRP A 167 -5.78 -9.33 8.78
N LEU A 168 -4.50 -9.69 9.00
CA LEU A 168 -3.90 -10.89 8.42
C LEU A 168 -4.61 -12.20 8.84
N LYS A 169 -5.50 -12.14 9.84
CA LYS A 169 -6.29 -13.27 10.33
C LYS A 169 -7.79 -13.08 10.10
N ASP A 170 -8.20 -12.07 9.33
CA ASP A 170 -9.61 -11.81 9.03
C ASP A 170 -10.21 -12.98 8.23
N GLU A 171 -11.52 -13.22 8.38
CA GLU A 171 -12.21 -14.30 7.66
C GLU A 171 -12.19 -14.08 6.15
N SER A 172 -12.25 -12.81 5.72
CA SER A 172 -12.20 -12.43 4.30
C SER A 172 -10.78 -12.57 3.75
N PRO A 173 -10.56 -13.39 2.71
CA PRO A 173 -9.25 -13.46 2.06
C PRO A 173 -8.86 -12.12 1.41
N ALA A 174 -9.82 -11.33 0.92
CA ALA A 174 -9.54 -9.99 0.40
C ALA A 174 -8.97 -9.07 1.50
N MET A 175 -9.50 -9.13 2.72
CA MET A 175 -8.94 -8.40 3.86
C MET A 175 -7.52 -8.88 4.19
N ARG A 176 -7.26 -10.19 4.20
CA ARG A 176 -5.92 -10.74 4.47
C ARG A 176 -4.91 -10.32 3.39
N ALA A 177 -5.30 -10.36 2.11
CA ALA A 177 -4.47 -9.89 1.01
C ALA A 177 -4.15 -8.39 1.15
N THR A 178 -5.17 -7.54 1.33
CA THR A 178 -4.94 -6.10 1.47
C THR A 178 -4.14 -5.75 2.73
N ALA A 179 -4.30 -6.49 3.83
CA ALA A 179 -3.46 -6.33 5.02
C ALA A 179 -1.99 -6.70 4.74
N ALA A 180 -1.74 -7.80 4.03
CA ALA A 180 -0.38 -8.18 3.64
C ALA A 180 0.26 -7.13 2.70
N HIS A 181 -0.52 -6.63 1.73
CA HIS A 181 -0.11 -5.55 0.84
C HIS A 181 0.23 -4.27 1.61
N ALA A 182 -0.61 -3.83 2.53
CA ALA A 182 -0.36 -2.65 3.34
C ALA A 182 0.97 -2.73 4.10
N LEU A 183 1.31 -3.89 4.67
CA LEU A 183 2.58 -4.10 5.39
C LEU A 183 3.82 -3.99 4.49
N ALA A 184 3.69 -4.14 3.17
CA ALA A 184 4.80 -4.12 2.23
C ALA A 184 5.57 -2.78 2.23
N PHE A 185 4.90 -1.70 2.59
CA PHE A 185 5.39 -0.34 2.38
C PHE A 185 5.93 0.35 3.64
N PHE A 186 6.05 -0.39 4.76
CA PHE A 186 6.49 0.16 6.04
C PHE A 186 7.80 -0.50 6.52
N PRO A 187 8.95 -0.16 5.92
CA PRO A 187 10.23 -0.81 6.21
C PRO A 187 10.69 -0.60 7.67
N ARG A 188 10.27 0.48 8.36
CA ARG A 188 10.54 0.69 9.79
C ARG A 188 9.91 -0.38 10.69
N ARG A 189 8.90 -1.10 10.21
CA ARG A 189 8.20 -2.17 10.91
C ARG A 189 8.61 -3.57 10.45
N LEU A 190 9.71 -3.69 9.70
CA LEU A 190 10.21 -4.96 9.14
C LEU A 190 10.27 -6.09 10.19
N ASN A 191 10.80 -5.82 11.38
CA ASN A 191 10.94 -6.81 12.47
C ASN A 191 9.60 -7.42 12.93
N THR A 192 8.49 -6.71 12.78
CA THR A 192 7.15 -7.19 13.12
C THR A 192 6.38 -7.71 11.89
N SER A 193 6.55 -7.06 10.74
CA SER A 193 5.86 -7.42 9.50
C SER A 193 6.36 -8.75 8.95
N VAL A 194 7.68 -9.00 8.96
CA VAL A 194 8.27 -10.22 8.37
C VAL A 194 7.76 -11.49 9.07
N PRO A 195 7.84 -11.64 10.41
CA PRO A 195 7.29 -12.82 11.06
C PRO A 195 5.78 -13.00 10.84
N ALA A 196 5.02 -11.90 10.78
CA ALA A 196 3.57 -11.94 10.57
C ALA A 196 3.20 -12.42 9.15
N LEU A 197 3.90 -11.92 8.12
CA LEU A 197 3.72 -12.35 6.74
C LEU A 197 4.14 -13.81 6.53
N LEU A 198 5.22 -14.25 7.18
CA LEU A 198 5.64 -15.65 7.16
C LEU A 198 4.65 -16.57 7.88
N ASP A 199 4.07 -16.15 9.01
CA ASP A 199 3.01 -16.90 9.70
C ASP A 199 1.75 -17.03 8.84
N LEU A 200 1.36 -15.96 8.12
CA LEU A 200 0.28 -16.00 7.14
C LEU A 200 0.56 -17.02 6.04
N LEU A 201 1.74 -16.97 5.41
CA LEU A 201 2.13 -17.89 4.32
C LEU A 201 2.09 -19.36 4.73
N ASN A 202 2.39 -19.67 5.99
CA ASN A 202 2.37 -21.05 6.50
C ASN A 202 0.96 -21.62 6.70
N LYS A 203 -0.06 -20.76 6.82
CA LYS A 203 -1.45 -21.15 7.15
C LYS A 203 -2.41 -20.93 5.99
N GLU A 204 -2.08 -20.02 5.09
CA GLU A 204 -2.95 -19.59 4.02
C GLU A 204 -3.06 -20.61 2.90
N THR A 205 -4.26 -20.74 2.36
CA THR A 205 -4.55 -21.61 1.21
C THR A 205 -4.93 -20.81 -0.04
N CYS A 206 -5.48 -19.60 0.10
CA CYS A 206 -5.84 -18.73 -1.00
C CYS A 206 -4.59 -18.25 -1.77
N LYS A 207 -4.55 -18.53 -3.08
CA LYS A 207 -3.38 -18.25 -3.93
C LYS A 207 -3.11 -16.74 -4.04
N ALA A 208 -4.16 -15.93 -4.18
CA ALA A 208 -4.03 -14.47 -4.25
C ALA A 208 -3.43 -13.88 -2.96
N VAL A 209 -3.86 -14.37 -1.79
CA VAL A 209 -3.29 -13.95 -0.49
C VAL A 209 -1.83 -14.39 -0.37
N ARG A 210 -1.50 -15.64 -0.73
CA ARG A 210 -0.12 -16.14 -0.70
C ARG A 210 0.78 -15.36 -1.66
N GLY A 211 0.32 -15.09 -2.88
CA GLY A 211 1.02 -14.28 -3.88
C GLY A 211 1.29 -12.86 -3.37
N THR A 212 0.27 -12.25 -2.77
CA THR A 212 0.40 -10.92 -2.16
C THR A 212 1.41 -10.92 -1.00
N ALA A 213 1.38 -11.94 -0.14
CA ALA A 213 2.31 -12.03 0.99
C ALA A 213 3.78 -12.24 0.57
N VAL A 214 4.06 -13.01 -0.49
CA VAL A 214 5.44 -13.14 -0.99
C VAL A 214 5.94 -11.87 -1.68
N LEU A 215 5.08 -11.17 -2.42
CA LEU A 215 5.43 -9.86 -2.99
C LEU A 215 5.65 -8.82 -1.89
N ALA A 216 4.80 -8.80 -0.86
CA ALA A 216 4.97 -7.91 0.29
C ALA A 216 6.31 -8.11 1.00
N LEU A 217 6.74 -9.37 1.19
CA LEU A 217 8.07 -9.69 1.69
C LEU A 217 9.16 -9.17 0.76
N ALA A 218 9.04 -9.35 -0.55
CA ALA A 218 10.07 -8.89 -1.48
C ALA A 218 10.17 -7.36 -1.53
N VAL A 219 9.04 -6.65 -1.55
CA VAL A 219 8.96 -5.18 -1.56
C VAL A 219 9.54 -4.57 -0.28
N LEU A 220 9.29 -5.16 0.89
CA LEU A 220 9.91 -4.74 2.16
C LEU A 220 11.45 -4.74 2.13
N PHE A 221 12.03 -5.66 1.36
CA PHE A 221 13.48 -5.77 1.17
C PHE A 221 13.98 -5.12 -0.13
N GLY A 222 13.11 -4.42 -0.87
CA GLY A 222 13.42 -3.87 -2.19
C GLY A 222 14.53 -2.81 -2.18
N ARG A 223 14.60 -2.00 -1.12
CA ARG A 223 15.67 -1.01 -0.82
C ARG A 223 16.71 -1.52 0.17
N VAL A 224 16.49 -2.68 0.81
CA VAL A 224 17.40 -3.22 1.82
C VAL A 224 18.64 -3.77 1.13
N GLN A 225 19.82 -3.32 1.59
CA GLN A 225 21.10 -3.80 1.08
C GLN A 225 21.25 -5.31 1.29
N ASP A 226 22.06 -5.94 0.43
CA ASP A 226 22.29 -7.38 0.51
C ASP A 226 22.89 -7.77 1.86
N GLY A 227 22.30 -8.78 2.48
CA GLY A 227 22.59 -9.15 3.85
C GLY A 227 21.95 -10.47 4.23
N PRO A 228 22.30 -11.01 5.42
CA PRO A 228 21.87 -12.33 5.85
C PRO A 228 20.35 -12.46 5.94
N GLU A 229 19.65 -11.39 6.33
CA GLU A 229 18.19 -11.40 6.45
C GLU A 229 17.50 -11.44 5.09
N LYS A 230 17.90 -10.55 4.15
CA LYS A 230 17.40 -10.56 2.76
C LYS A 230 17.64 -11.91 2.08
N ASN A 231 18.84 -12.46 2.24
CA ASN A 231 19.20 -13.77 1.69
C ASN A 231 18.35 -14.90 2.28
N LYS A 232 18.03 -14.84 3.58
CA LYS A 232 17.14 -15.83 4.23
C LYS A 232 15.72 -15.76 3.67
N ILE A 233 15.19 -14.56 3.45
CA ILE A 233 13.87 -14.38 2.83
C ILE A 233 13.87 -14.89 1.39
N ALA A 234 14.89 -14.56 0.60
CA ALA A 234 15.02 -15.07 -0.76
C ALA A 234 15.11 -16.61 -0.80
N GLN A 235 15.89 -17.22 0.08
CA GLN A 235 15.95 -18.69 0.21
C GLN A 235 14.60 -19.31 0.57
N GLN A 236 13.83 -18.66 1.45
CA GLN A 236 12.51 -19.14 1.84
C GLN A 236 11.52 -19.05 0.68
N ILE A 237 11.51 -17.94 -0.07
CA ILE A 237 10.68 -17.77 -1.26
C ILE A 237 11.10 -18.75 -2.37
N GLN A 238 12.39 -18.98 -2.56
CA GLN A 238 12.90 -20.00 -3.48
C GLN A 238 12.38 -21.39 -3.11
N GLY A 239 12.32 -21.71 -1.81
CA GLY A 239 11.72 -22.95 -1.32
C GLY A 239 10.25 -23.09 -1.69
N TYR A 240 9.47 -22.01 -1.56
CA TYR A 240 8.06 -21.98 -1.98
C TYR A 240 7.91 -22.18 -3.49
N TYR A 241 8.67 -21.42 -4.28
CA TYR A 241 8.67 -21.53 -5.74
C TYR A 241 8.99 -22.96 -6.20
N THR A 242 10.06 -23.57 -5.68
CA THR A 242 10.43 -24.95 -6.00
C THR A 242 9.38 -25.97 -5.56
N SER A 243 8.64 -25.71 -4.47
CA SER A 243 7.52 -26.57 -4.06
C SER A 243 6.38 -26.53 -5.08
N CYS A 244 6.01 -25.33 -5.55
CA CYS A 244 4.99 -25.14 -6.59
C CYS A 244 5.36 -25.86 -7.89
N GLU A 245 6.63 -25.75 -8.31
CA GLU A 245 7.13 -26.40 -9.53
C GLU A 245 7.08 -27.94 -9.46
N ARG A 246 7.23 -28.52 -8.25
CA ARG A 246 7.18 -29.98 -8.04
C ARG A 246 5.77 -30.54 -7.93
N GLU A 247 4.85 -29.81 -7.28
CA GLU A 247 3.58 -30.38 -6.84
C GLU A 247 2.57 -30.58 -7.96
N ASN A 248 2.62 -29.84 -9.08
CA ASN A 248 1.71 -30.08 -10.20
C ASN A 248 2.07 -29.40 -11.55
N LYS A 249 3.19 -28.67 -11.68
CA LYS A 249 3.42 -27.70 -12.80
C LYS A 249 2.23 -26.76 -13.03
N VAL A 250 1.39 -26.54 -12.02
CA VAL A 250 0.25 -25.64 -12.13
C VAL A 250 0.79 -24.24 -11.98
N GLU A 251 0.86 -23.56 -13.11
CA GLU A 251 1.09 -22.13 -13.15
C GLU A 251 -0.12 -21.42 -12.54
N ASP A 252 0.13 -20.58 -11.55
CA ASP A 252 -0.91 -19.76 -10.93
C ASP A 252 -0.32 -18.44 -10.42
N VAL A 253 -1.19 -17.56 -9.94
CA VAL A 253 -0.79 -16.26 -9.42
C VAL A 253 0.24 -16.37 -8.31
N TYR A 254 0.25 -17.45 -7.52
CA TYR A 254 1.19 -17.61 -6.42
C TYR A 254 2.57 -18.04 -6.90
N SER A 255 2.67 -19.04 -7.79
CA SER A 255 3.96 -19.44 -8.38
C SER A 255 4.58 -18.29 -9.16
N TRP A 256 3.77 -17.55 -9.93
CA TRP A 256 4.18 -16.34 -10.64
C TRP A 256 4.66 -15.23 -9.70
N SER A 257 3.91 -14.97 -8.61
CA SER A 257 4.31 -14.00 -7.59
C SER A 257 5.63 -14.37 -6.91
N CYS A 258 5.90 -15.66 -6.69
CA CYS A 258 7.18 -16.10 -6.16
C CYS A 258 8.34 -15.80 -7.12
N ALA A 259 8.13 -15.99 -8.43
CA ALA A 259 9.13 -15.66 -9.44
C ALA A 259 9.45 -14.16 -9.46
N LEU A 260 8.42 -13.31 -9.47
CA LEU A 260 8.60 -11.86 -9.39
C LEU A 260 9.27 -11.45 -8.08
N ALA A 261 8.86 -12.02 -6.94
CA ALA A 261 9.47 -11.74 -5.63
C ALA A 261 10.97 -12.07 -5.59
N LEU A 262 11.40 -13.17 -6.21
CA LEU A 262 12.81 -13.52 -6.34
C LEU A 262 13.59 -12.50 -7.19
N MET A 263 13.00 -12.06 -8.31
CA MET A 263 13.58 -11.02 -9.16
C MET A 263 13.71 -9.68 -8.43
N ILE A 264 12.69 -9.27 -7.67
CA ILE A 264 12.71 -8.07 -6.82
C ILE A 264 13.87 -8.13 -5.81
N LEU A 265 14.14 -9.31 -5.27
CA LEU A 265 15.23 -9.56 -4.32
C LEU A 265 16.62 -9.69 -4.98
N GLY A 266 16.72 -9.56 -6.30
CA GLY A 266 17.98 -9.61 -7.06
C GLY A 266 18.35 -11.00 -7.57
N HIS A 267 17.50 -12.00 -7.39
CA HIS A 267 17.72 -13.34 -7.95
C HIS A 267 17.15 -13.41 -9.36
N VAL A 268 18.00 -13.09 -10.35
CA VAL A 268 17.63 -13.13 -11.77
C VAL A 268 18.10 -14.45 -12.39
N GLN A 269 17.14 -15.28 -12.81
CA GLN A 269 17.38 -16.52 -13.54
C GLN A 269 16.52 -16.52 -14.81
N GLU A 270 16.98 -17.16 -15.87
CA GLU A 270 16.30 -17.20 -17.19
C GLU A 270 14.84 -17.65 -17.06
N GLU A 271 14.58 -18.71 -16.29
CA GLU A 271 13.23 -19.22 -16.04
C GLU A 271 12.27 -18.22 -15.35
N LEU A 272 12.81 -17.35 -14.49
CA LEU A 272 12.01 -16.35 -13.77
C LEU A 272 11.65 -15.19 -14.71
N VAL A 273 12.64 -14.76 -15.51
CA VAL A 273 12.45 -13.74 -16.55
C VAL A 273 11.44 -14.21 -17.59
N GLU A 274 11.53 -15.45 -18.07
CA GLU A 274 10.58 -16.03 -19.01
C GLU A 274 9.14 -16.00 -18.44
N LYS A 275 8.94 -16.36 -17.16
CA LYS A 275 7.62 -16.30 -16.52
C LYS A 275 7.07 -14.87 -16.43
N ALA A 276 7.92 -13.89 -16.15
CA ALA A 276 7.54 -12.48 -16.13
C ALA A 276 7.16 -11.98 -17.53
N GLU A 277 7.97 -12.27 -18.55
CA GLU A 277 7.72 -11.87 -19.94
C GLU A 277 6.49 -12.55 -20.55
N LYS A 278 6.18 -13.78 -20.12
CA LYS A 278 5.02 -14.53 -20.61
C LYS A 278 3.69 -13.82 -20.34
N VAL A 279 3.55 -13.14 -19.19
CA VAL A 279 2.36 -12.31 -18.87
C VAL A 279 2.14 -11.20 -19.90
N LEU A 280 3.20 -10.70 -20.52
CA LEU A 280 3.14 -9.59 -21.47
C LEU A 280 2.72 -10.03 -22.89
N THR A 281 2.81 -11.33 -23.19
CA THR A 281 2.69 -11.81 -24.58
C THR A 281 1.68 -12.95 -24.76
N ASP A 282 1.38 -13.71 -23.71
CA ASP A 282 0.49 -14.87 -23.77
C ASP A 282 -0.82 -14.61 -23.01
N GLU A 283 -1.87 -14.30 -23.77
CA GLU A 283 -3.22 -14.07 -23.20
C GLU A 283 -3.80 -15.30 -22.50
N THR A 284 -3.44 -16.51 -22.93
CA THR A 284 -3.93 -17.74 -22.29
C THR A 284 -3.30 -17.90 -20.91
N TYR A 285 -2.01 -17.57 -20.80
CA TYR A 285 -1.31 -17.55 -19.54
C TYR A 285 -1.82 -16.45 -18.61
N LEU A 286 -2.06 -15.24 -19.12
CA LEU A 286 -2.65 -14.16 -18.32
C LEU A 286 -4.05 -14.54 -17.79
N SER A 287 -4.91 -15.09 -18.64
CA SER A 287 -6.23 -15.60 -18.23
C SER A 287 -6.09 -16.67 -17.15
N LEU A 288 -5.14 -17.61 -17.30
CA LEU A 288 -4.88 -18.63 -16.30
C LEU A 288 -4.48 -18.05 -14.94
N LEU A 289 -3.67 -16.98 -14.90
CA LEU A 289 -3.31 -16.31 -13.65
C LEU A 289 -4.54 -15.66 -12.99
N TYR A 290 -5.37 -14.95 -13.75
CA TYR A 290 -6.61 -14.37 -13.23
C TYR A 290 -7.60 -15.45 -12.76
N ASP A 291 -7.79 -16.52 -13.52
CA ASP A 291 -8.65 -17.65 -13.17
C ASP A 291 -8.18 -18.41 -11.93
N SER A 292 -6.88 -18.29 -11.59
CA SER A 292 -6.31 -18.87 -10.38
C SER A 292 -6.55 -18.03 -9.12
N MET A 293 -7.04 -16.79 -9.27
CA MET A 293 -7.49 -15.96 -8.17
C MET A 293 -8.94 -16.34 -7.82
N ASP A 294 -9.26 -16.37 -6.53
CA ASP A 294 -10.66 -16.54 -6.12
C ASP A 294 -11.46 -15.31 -6.57
N ALA A 295 -12.63 -15.52 -7.19
CA ALA A 295 -13.41 -14.45 -7.83
C ALA A 295 -13.81 -13.28 -6.91
N GLU A 296 -13.80 -13.48 -5.59
CA GLU A 296 -14.10 -12.46 -4.58
C GLU A 296 -12.85 -11.79 -3.98
N VAL A 297 -11.65 -12.16 -4.45
CA VAL A 297 -10.37 -11.72 -3.92
C VAL A 297 -9.61 -10.96 -5.01
N TRP A 298 -9.64 -9.64 -4.95
CA TRP A 298 -8.75 -8.83 -5.79
C TRP A 298 -7.28 -9.02 -5.37
N PHE A 299 -6.36 -8.84 -6.31
CA PHE A 299 -4.92 -8.97 -6.07
C PHE A 299 -4.30 -7.57 -5.94
N PRO A 300 -3.99 -7.09 -4.71
CA PRO A 300 -3.70 -5.67 -4.50
C PRO A 300 -2.47 -5.12 -5.23
N PHE A 301 -1.49 -5.98 -5.56
CA PHE A 301 -0.31 -5.63 -6.36
C PHE A 301 -0.55 -5.60 -7.87
N GLY A 302 -1.76 -5.96 -8.32
CA GLY A 302 -2.17 -5.98 -9.73
C GLY A 302 -3.56 -5.37 -9.88
N MET A 303 -3.82 -4.30 -9.12
CA MET A 303 -5.10 -3.62 -9.08
C MET A 303 -5.52 -3.06 -10.46
N LEU A 304 -4.54 -2.61 -11.23
CA LEU A 304 -4.72 -2.17 -12.60
C LEU A 304 -4.49 -3.31 -13.58
N ASP A 305 -3.29 -3.91 -13.57
CA ASP A 305 -2.94 -5.03 -14.43
C ASP A 305 -1.71 -5.80 -13.91
N LEU A 306 -1.73 -7.13 -13.98
CA LEU A 306 -0.54 -7.96 -13.75
C LEU A 306 0.61 -7.65 -14.73
N ARG A 307 0.29 -7.13 -15.92
CA ARG A 307 1.28 -6.70 -16.92
C ARG A 307 2.13 -5.55 -16.41
N GLU A 308 1.52 -4.51 -15.85
CA GLU A 308 2.23 -3.34 -15.32
C GLU A 308 3.20 -3.74 -14.21
N LEU A 309 2.76 -4.63 -13.31
CA LEU A 309 3.63 -5.19 -12.28
C LEU A 309 4.82 -5.93 -12.91
N SER A 310 4.57 -6.79 -13.90
CA SER A 310 5.63 -7.55 -14.56
C SER A 310 6.63 -6.65 -15.28
N GLU A 311 6.14 -5.62 -15.99
CA GLU A 311 6.98 -4.61 -16.66
C GLU A 311 7.88 -3.88 -15.67
N ALA A 312 7.32 -3.44 -14.53
CA ALA A 312 8.07 -2.76 -13.49
C ALA A 312 9.18 -3.65 -12.90
N VAL A 313 8.90 -4.93 -12.63
CA VAL A 313 9.91 -5.88 -12.15
C VAL A 313 11.01 -6.12 -13.20
N LEU A 314 10.62 -6.35 -14.46
CA LEU A 314 11.56 -6.55 -15.56
C LEU A 314 12.47 -5.33 -15.77
N ALA A 315 11.94 -4.11 -15.69
CA ALA A 315 12.71 -2.88 -15.78
C ALA A 315 13.81 -2.82 -14.71
N LYS A 316 13.48 -3.07 -13.43
CA LYS A 316 14.47 -3.13 -12.35
C LYS A 316 15.58 -4.15 -12.58
N THR A 317 15.26 -5.33 -13.13
CA THR A 317 16.29 -6.35 -13.39
C THR A 317 17.30 -5.92 -14.45
N LYS A 318 16.87 -5.13 -15.46
CA LYS A 318 17.76 -4.56 -16.47
C LYS A 318 18.72 -3.55 -15.84
N ASP A 319 18.20 -2.68 -14.97
CA ASP A 319 19.02 -1.71 -14.24
C ASP A 319 20.13 -2.38 -13.42
N LEU A 320 19.79 -3.46 -12.70
CA LEU A 320 20.75 -4.27 -11.94
C LEU A 320 21.83 -4.90 -12.83
N SER A 321 21.46 -5.41 -14.02
CA SER A 321 22.42 -6.01 -14.96
C SER A 321 23.37 -5.00 -15.62
N SER A 322 22.96 -3.73 -15.68
CA SER A 322 23.77 -2.64 -16.25
C SER A 322 24.77 -2.03 -15.26
N ALA A 323 24.57 -2.27 -13.96
CA ALA A 323 25.41 -1.75 -12.88
C ALA A 323 26.53 -2.72 -12.45
N SER A 324 26.51 -3.97 -12.94
CA SER A 324 27.49 -5.05 -12.68
C SER A 324 28.51 -5.21 -13.80
#